data_AF-A0A6M5YUF1-F1
#
_entry.id   AF-A0A6M5YUF1-F1
#
_cell.length_a   1.000
_cell.length_b   1.000
_cell.length_c   1.000
_cell.angle_alpha   90.00
_cell.angle_beta   90.00
_cell.angle_gamma   90.00
#
_symmetry.space_group_name_H-M   'P 1'
#
loop_
_entity.id
_entity.type
_entity.pdbx_description
1 polymer ?
#
loop_
_entity_poly.entity_id
_entity_poly.type
_entity_poly.pdbx_seq_one_letter_code
_entity_poly.pdbx_strand_id
1 'polypeptide(L)'
;MAEVLISPVVRAILTDDINLPADAVIRMAKARGVTAPDSSIRDAVHNIKSAIKKAQKKKGLKPTPAPAAPRVTSGPASVPEPAPTVTAPSALDLTAVLANVGLVNALVGTCGGLDQARQAAEVVRSCGGVDAFLQHLEIVAKVREA
;
A
#
# COMPACT_ATOMS: atom_id res chain seq x y z
N MET A 1 -23.20 -8.54 -5.51
CA MET A 1 -21.96 -9.12 -6.08
C MET A 1 -20.81 -8.48 -5.33
N ALA A 2 -20.05 -9.26 -4.55
CA ALA A 2 -18.98 -8.71 -3.73
C ALA A 2 -17.85 -8.23 -4.65
N GLU A 3 -17.52 -6.94 -4.59
CA GLU A 3 -16.37 -6.39 -5.29
C GLU A 3 -15.10 -6.95 -4.64
N VAL A 4 -14.55 -8.00 -5.25
CA VAL A 4 -13.34 -8.65 -4.75
C VAL A 4 -12.18 -7.68 -4.98
N LEU A 5 -11.69 -7.10 -3.89
CA LEU A 5 -10.57 -6.17 -3.93
C LEU A 5 -9.34 -6.84 -4.55
N ILE A 6 -8.75 -6.18 -5.55
CA ILE A 6 -7.60 -6.68 -6.34
C ILE A 6 -6.41 -6.97 -5.42
N SER A 7 -6.11 -6.05 -4.50
CA SER A 7 -4.92 -6.07 -3.65
C SER A 7 -4.82 -7.28 -2.70
N PRO A 8 -5.84 -7.65 -1.90
CA PRO A 8 -5.75 -8.82 -1.02
C PRO A 8 -5.62 -10.14 -1.78
N VAL A 9 -6.32 -10.30 -2.92
CA VAL A 9 -6.21 -11.52 -3.73
C VAL A 9 -4.83 -11.65 -4.37
N VAL A 10 -4.32 -10.58 -4.98
CA VAL A 10 -2.99 -10.56 -5.58
C VAL A 10 -1.90 -10.78 -4.52
N ARG A 11 -2.05 -10.20 -3.32
CA ARG A 11 -1.13 -10.42 -2.21
C ARG A 11 -1.15 -11.85 -1.70
N ALA A 12 -2.32 -12.49 -1.62
CA ALA A 12 -2.41 -13.90 -1.23
C ALA A 12 -1.67 -14.79 -2.24
N ILE A 13 -1.87 -14.59 -3.54
CA ILE A 13 -1.20 -15.37 -4.61
C ILE A 13 0.33 -15.16 -4.58
N LEU A 14 0.79 -13.92 -4.46
CA LEU A 14 2.23 -13.59 -4.43
C LEU A 14 2.93 -13.95 -3.11
N THR A 15 2.17 -14.16 -2.03
CA THR A 15 2.71 -14.65 -0.75
C THR A 15 2.95 -16.16 -0.82
N ASP A 16 2.09 -16.90 -1.54
CA ASP A 16 2.27 -18.32 -1.82
C ASP A 16 3.48 -18.54 -2.73
N ASP A 17 3.56 -17.79 -3.85
CA ASP A 17 4.65 -17.88 -4.82
C ASP A 17 5.09 -16.52 -5.36
N ILE A 18 6.18 -15.98 -4.81
CA ILE A 18 6.69 -14.64 -5.18
C ILE A 18 7.28 -14.58 -6.59
N ASN A 19 7.75 -15.70 -7.13
CA ASN A 19 8.44 -15.75 -8.43
C ASN A 19 7.49 -15.92 -9.62
N LEU A 20 6.18 -16.01 -9.39
CA LEU A 20 5.20 -16.13 -10.47
C LEU A 20 5.27 -14.93 -11.44
N PRO A 21 5.13 -15.17 -12.77
CA PRO A 21 5.01 -14.11 -13.76
C PRO A 21 3.65 -13.41 -13.63
N ALA A 22 3.58 -12.12 -14.00
CA ALA A 22 2.39 -11.31 -13.81
C ALA A 22 1.15 -11.89 -14.51
N ASP A 23 1.32 -12.46 -15.71
CA ASP A 23 0.23 -13.07 -16.48
C ASP A 23 -0.37 -14.31 -15.80
N ALA A 24 0.43 -15.08 -15.04
CA ALA A 24 -0.07 -16.19 -14.24
C ALA A 24 -0.91 -15.68 -13.05
N VAL A 25 -0.44 -14.62 -12.38
CA VAL A 25 -1.17 -14.00 -11.26
C VAL A 25 -2.49 -13.40 -11.73
N ILE A 26 -2.53 -12.77 -12.91
CA ILE A 26 -3.75 -12.24 -13.51
C ILE A 26 -4.78 -13.34 -13.76
N ARG A 27 -4.36 -14.48 -14.32
CA ARG A 27 -5.26 -15.64 -14.54
C ARG A 27 -5.83 -16.18 -13.22
N MET A 28 -5.00 -16.28 -12.19
CA MET A 28 -5.44 -16.74 -10.86
C MET A 28 -6.33 -15.72 -10.14
N ALA A 29 -6.05 -14.42 -10.29
CA ALA A 29 -6.87 -13.35 -9.73
C ALA A 29 -8.27 -13.34 -10.38
N LYS A 30 -8.35 -13.46 -11.72
CA LYS A 30 -9.62 -13.58 -12.44
C LYS A 30 -10.40 -14.84 -12.08
N ALA A 31 -9.72 -15.98 -11.93
CA ALA A 31 -10.34 -17.22 -11.45
C ALA A 31 -10.93 -17.11 -10.03
N ARG A 32 -10.40 -16.17 -9.22
CA ARG A 32 -10.91 -15.85 -7.87
C ARG A 32 -11.95 -14.72 -7.87
N GLY A 33 -12.45 -14.32 -9.03
CA GLY A 33 -13.53 -13.34 -9.16
C GLY A 33 -13.07 -11.88 -9.23
N VAL A 34 -11.79 -11.61 -9.45
CA VAL A 34 -11.32 -10.24 -9.73
C VAL A 34 -11.76 -9.84 -11.13
N THR A 35 -12.68 -8.89 -11.23
CA THR A 35 -13.25 -8.37 -12.48
C THR A 35 -12.53 -7.12 -13.02
N ALA A 36 -11.42 -6.73 -12.40
CA ALA A 36 -10.68 -5.53 -12.77
C ALA A 36 -9.94 -5.66 -14.12
N PRO A 37 -9.60 -4.54 -14.77
CA PRO A 37 -8.79 -4.54 -15.99
C PRO A 37 -7.42 -5.18 -15.77
N ASP A 38 -6.93 -5.93 -16.75
CA ASP A 38 -5.63 -6.62 -16.69
C ASP A 38 -4.48 -5.67 -16.35
N SER A 39 -4.49 -4.45 -16.89
CA SER A 39 -3.50 -3.40 -16.57
C SER A 39 -3.48 -3.05 -15.09
N SER A 40 -4.65 -2.88 -14.48
CA SER A 40 -4.78 -2.55 -13.06
C SER A 40 -4.31 -3.69 -12.15
N ILE A 41 -4.61 -4.94 -12.55
CA ILE A 41 -4.10 -6.13 -11.85
C ILE A 41 -2.58 -6.22 -11.98
N ARG A 42 -2.01 -5.93 -13.16
CA ARG A 42 -0.57 -5.95 -13.40
C ARG A 42 0.16 -4.90 -12.55
N ASP A 43 -0.38 -3.70 -12.45
CA ASP A 43 0.17 -2.65 -11.59
C ASP A 43 0.13 -3.06 -10.11
N ALA A 44 -0.99 -3.65 -9.67
CA ALA A 44 -1.12 -4.19 -8.32
C ALA A 44 -0.09 -5.31 -8.06
N VAL A 45 0.14 -6.21 -9.02
CA VAL A 45 1.17 -7.27 -8.94
C VAL A 45 2.56 -6.68 -8.74
N HIS A 46 2.96 -5.68 -9.56
CA HIS A 46 4.28 -5.07 -9.46
C HIS A 46 4.48 -4.32 -8.12
N ASN A 47 3.48 -3.57 -7.68
CA ASN A 47 3.51 -2.85 -6.42
C ASN A 47 3.60 -3.80 -5.22
N ILE A 48 2.76 -4.85 -5.18
CA ILE A 48 2.73 -5.82 -4.11
C ILE A 48 4.00 -6.68 -4.10
N LYS A 49 4.47 -7.16 -5.26
CA LYS A 49 5.72 -7.93 -5.38
C LYS A 49 6.92 -7.11 -4.90
N SER A 50 6.98 -5.83 -5.26
CA SER A 50 8.02 -4.91 -4.78
C SER A 50 7.92 -4.67 -3.27
N ALA A 51 6.71 -4.55 -2.72
CA ALA A 51 6.49 -4.42 -1.28
C ALA A 51 6.91 -5.66 -0.51
N ILE A 52 6.58 -6.87 -0.99
CA ILE A 52 6.99 -8.15 -0.39
C ILE A 52 8.51 -8.30 -0.46
N LYS A 53 9.14 -8.02 -1.60
CA LYS A 53 10.61 -8.07 -1.75
C LYS A 53 11.31 -7.06 -0.83
N LYS A 54 10.77 -5.85 -0.68
CA LYS A 54 11.27 -4.85 0.29
C LYS A 54 11.08 -5.32 1.73
N ALA A 55 9.95 -5.94 2.06
CA ALA A 55 9.68 -6.50 3.38
C ALA A 55 10.61 -7.68 3.71
N GLN A 56 10.90 -8.55 2.75
CA GLN A 56 11.87 -9.65 2.90
C GLN A 56 13.30 -9.11 3.14
N LYS A 57 13.71 -8.07 2.41
CA LYS A 57 14.98 -7.37 2.66
C LYS A 57 15.04 -6.73 4.04
N LYS A 58 13.94 -6.16 4.54
CA LYS A 58 13.85 -5.56 5.88
C LYS A 58 13.79 -6.60 7.01
N LYS A 59 13.26 -7.79 6.77
CA LYS A 59 13.21 -8.92 7.74
C LYS A 59 14.49 -9.75 7.81
N GLY A 60 15.58 -9.33 7.15
CA GLY A 60 16.88 -9.98 7.31
C GLY A 60 17.00 -11.38 6.69
N LEU A 61 16.11 -11.78 5.78
CA LEU A 61 16.44 -12.87 4.86
C LEU A 61 17.41 -12.30 3.82
N LYS A 62 18.70 -12.46 4.09
CA LYS A 62 19.81 -12.21 3.15
C LYS A 62 19.41 -12.72 1.76
N PRO A 63 19.25 -11.85 0.75
CA PRO A 63 19.55 -12.27 -0.60
C PRO A 63 21.06 -12.44 -0.64
N THR A 64 21.53 -13.67 -0.78
CA THR A 64 22.91 -13.95 -1.20
C THR A 64 23.19 -13.06 -2.41
N PRO A 65 24.14 -12.11 -2.34
CA PRO A 65 24.50 -11.31 -3.50
C PRO A 65 25.18 -12.27 -4.49
N ALA A 66 24.49 -12.58 -5.59
CA ALA A 66 25.15 -13.13 -6.76
C ALA A 66 26.17 -12.06 -7.23
N PRO A 67 27.45 -12.45 -7.44
CA PRO A 67 28.51 -11.51 -7.77
C PRO A 67 28.19 -10.75 -9.06
N ALA A 68 28.21 -9.42 -8.98
CA ALA A 68 28.08 -8.53 -10.12
C ALA A 68 29.29 -8.76 -11.05
N ALA A 69 29.04 -9.33 -12.22
CA ALA A 69 30.00 -9.33 -13.32
C ALA A 69 30.26 -7.86 -13.75
N PRO A 70 31.52 -7.44 -13.92
CA PRO A 70 31.85 -6.08 -14.31
C PRO A 70 31.41 -5.84 -15.76
N ARG A 71 30.36 -5.03 -15.95
CA ARG A 71 29.97 -4.58 -17.28
C ARG A 71 30.81 -3.36 -17.65
N VAL A 72 31.82 -3.60 -18.49
CA VAL A 72 32.58 -2.57 -19.20
C VAL A 72 31.60 -1.79 -20.08
N THR A 73 31.54 -0.47 -19.91
CA THR A 73 30.86 0.44 -20.85
C THR A 73 31.88 1.39 -21.45
N SER A 74 32.27 1.10 -22.68
CA SER A 74 32.87 2.04 -23.63
C SER A 74 31.82 3.11 -24.01
N GLY A 75 32.24 4.38 -24.13
CA GLY A 75 31.41 5.50 -24.60
C GLY A 75 30.93 5.35 -26.06
N PRO A 76 30.25 6.36 -26.68
CA PRO A 76 30.68 7.77 -26.68
C PRO A 76 29.55 8.83 -26.56
N ALA A 77 29.98 10.09 -26.58
CA ALA A 77 29.26 11.33 -26.31
C ALA A 77 28.23 11.76 -27.36
N SER A 78 27.18 12.47 -26.92
CA SER A 78 26.53 13.56 -27.68
C SER A 78 25.75 14.53 -26.76
N VAL A 79 26.23 15.77 -26.76
CA VAL A 79 25.58 17.10 -26.76
C VAL A 79 24.31 17.38 -25.90
N PRO A 80 24.27 18.49 -25.11
CA PRO A 80 23.15 18.86 -24.25
C PRO A 80 22.14 19.81 -24.90
N GLU A 81 20.83 19.59 -24.69
CA GLU A 81 19.76 20.60 -24.87
C GLU A 81 18.56 20.25 -23.93
N PRO A 82 17.81 21.22 -23.35
CA PRO A 82 17.23 21.10 -22.01
C PRO A 82 15.71 20.81 -21.95
N ALA A 83 15.28 20.06 -20.92
CA ALA A 83 14.03 20.18 -20.14
C ALA A 83 13.78 18.88 -19.33
N PRO A 84 12.91 18.84 -18.31
CA PRO A 84 12.51 19.86 -17.33
C PRO A 84 12.99 19.47 -15.92
N THR A 85 12.90 20.40 -14.98
CA THR A 85 13.17 20.21 -13.55
C THR A 85 12.33 19.07 -12.98
N VAL A 86 12.92 17.89 -12.80
CA VAL A 86 12.34 16.88 -11.92
C VAL A 86 12.66 17.33 -10.50
N THR A 87 11.70 18.02 -9.89
CA THR A 87 11.70 18.22 -8.44
C THR A 87 11.78 16.85 -7.81
N ALA A 88 12.96 16.50 -7.30
CA ALA A 88 13.15 15.30 -6.52
C ALA A 88 12.14 15.31 -5.36
N PRO A 89 11.46 14.19 -5.06
CA PRO A 89 10.68 14.11 -3.83
C PRO A 89 11.65 14.28 -2.66
N SER A 90 11.64 15.48 -2.06
CA SER A 90 12.48 15.84 -0.94
C SER A 90 12.23 14.87 0.22
N ALA A 91 13.30 14.41 0.86
CA ALA A 91 13.29 13.45 1.96
C ALA A 91 12.35 13.84 3.14
N LEU A 92 11.89 15.09 3.21
CA LEU A 92 10.84 15.56 4.11
C LEU A 92 9.51 14.80 3.96
N ASP A 93 9.17 14.36 2.75
CA ASP A 93 7.88 13.71 2.47
C ASP A 93 7.76 12.34 3.15
N LEU A 94 8.88 11.60 3.19
CA LEU A 94 8.95 10.28 3.82
C LEU A 94 8.75 10.37 5.34
N THR A 95 9.31 11.38 5.99
CA THR A 95 9.16 11.61 7.44
C THR A 95 7.70 11.87 7.80
N ALA A 96 6.99 12.67 7.00
CA ALA A 96 5.56 12.92 7.20
C ALA A 96 4.72 11.64 7.03
N VAL A 97 5.02 10.84 6.01
CA VAL A 97 4.35 9.54 5.80
C VAL A 97 4.61 8.57 6.95
N LEU A 98 5.84 8.51 7.46
CA LEU A 98 6.21 7.67 8.61
C LEU A 98 5.47 8.08 9.88
N ALA A 99 5.35 9.39 10.14
CA ALA A 99 4.60 9.91 11.27
C ALA A 99 3.10 9.53 11.17
N ASN A 100 2.52 9.69 9.99
CA ASN A 100 1.12 9.32 9.74
C ASN A 100 0.88 7.81 9.92
N VAL A 101 1.79 6.96 9.46
CA VAL A 101 1.70 5.51 9.68
C VAL A 101 1.79 5.16 11.17
N GLY A 102 2.65 5.85 11.93
CA GLY A 102 2.73 5.72 13.38
C GLY A 102 1.41 6.04 14.07
N LEU A 103 0.77 7.14 13.70
CA LEU A 103 -0.53 7.55 14.24
C LEU A 103 -1.64 6.55 13.91
N VAL A 104 -1.70 6.07 12.67
CA VAL A 104 -2.68 5.06 12.27
C VAL A 104 -2.47 3.74 13.02
N ASN A 105 -1.23 3.29 13.19
CA ASN A 105 -0.94 2.10 13.98
C ASN A 105 -1.32 2.25 15.46
N ALA A 106 -1.09 3.44 16.04
CA ALA A 106 -1.52 3.73 17.40
C ALA A 106 -3.05 3.70 17.52
N LEU A 107 -3.77 4.32 16.58
CA LEU A 107 -5.23 4.30 16.51
C LEU A 107 -5.79 2.88 16.34
N VAL A 108 -5.15 2.06 15.51
CA VAL A 108 -5.52 0.64 15.35
C VAL A 108 -5.35 -0.12 16.67
N GLY A 109 -4.31 0.18 17.45
CA GLY A 109 -4.11 -0.38 18.78
C GLY A 109 -5.20 0.04 19.76
N THR A 110 -5.58 1.32 19.79
CA THR A 110 -6.61 1.84 20.71
C THR A 110 -8.02 1.39 20.35
N CYS A 111 -8.33 1.21 19.06
CA CYS A 111 -9.60 0.63 18.61
C CYS A 111 -9.69 -0.89 18.81
N GLY A 112 -8.62 -1.56 19.26
CA GLY A 112 -8.61 -3.01 19.46
C GLY A 112 -8.45 -3.82 18.17
N GLY A 113 -7.98 -3.21 17.09
CA GLY A 113 -7.72 -3.86 15.81
C GLY A 113 -8.07 -3.03 14.58
N LEU A 114 -7.64 -3.50 13.42
CA LEU A 114 -7.78 -2.77 12.15
C LEU A 114 -9.25 -2.67 11.70
N ASP A 115 -10.03 -3.74 11.86
CA ASP A 115 -11.46 -3.75 11.51
C ASP A 115 -12.26 -2.74 12.34
N GLN A 116 -11.97 -2.63 13.64
CA GLN A 116 -12.61 -1.67 14.54
C GLN A 116 -12.24 -0.23 14.19
N ALA A 117 -10.97 0.05 13.89
CA ALA A 117 -10.55 1.37 13.43
C ALA A 117 -11.21 1.76 12.10
N ARG A 118 -11.40 0.80 11.19
CA ARG A 118 -12.08 1.02 9.91
C ARG A 118 -13.57 1.29 10.12
N GLN A 119 -14.22 0.55 11.01
CA GLN A 119 -15.62 0.77 11.34
C GLN A 119 -15.82 2.14 12.00
N ALA A 120 -14.93 2.56 12.91
CA ALA A 120 -14.94 3.89 13.50
C ALA A 120 -14.80 5.00 12.43
N ALA A 121 -13.89 4.84 11.47
CA ALA A 121 -13.73 5.78 10.37
C ALA A 121 -14.99 5.86 9.49
N GLU A 122 -15.67 4.75 9.24
CA GLU A 122 -16.91 4.72 8.46
C GLU A 122 -18.07 5.41 9.19
N VAL A 123 -18.13 5.27 10.52
CA VAL A 123 -19.12 6.01 11.35
C VAL A 123 -18.86 7.51 11.30
N VAL A 124 -17.61 7.94 11.43
CA VAL A 124 -17.26 9.37 11.30
C VAL A 124 -17.65 9.89 9.91
N ARG A 125 -17.45 9.07 8.88
CA ARG A 125 -17.84 9.41 7.51
C ARG A 125 -19.35 9.51 7.34
N SER A 126 -20.12 8.57 7.88
CA SER A 126 -21.59 8.57 7.78
C SER A 126 -22.23 9.71 8.59
N CYS A 127 -21.58 10.15 9.67
CA CYS A 127 -21.96 11.36 10.41
C CYS A 127 -21.69 12.66 9.62
N GLY A 128 -21.00 12.62 8.47
CA GLY A 128 -20.67 13.80 7.67
C GLY A 128 -19.37 14.49 8.07
N GLY A 129 -18.55 13.86 8.91
CA GLY A 129 -17.25 14.36 9.34
C GLY A 129 -17.04 14.27 10.85
N VAL A 130 -15.82 14.64 11.28
CA VAL A 130 -15.38 14.54 12.69
C VAL A 130 -16.20 15.47 13.59
N ASP A 131 -16.44 16.72 13.18
CA ASP A 131 -17.22 17.69 13.96
C ASP A 131 -18.63 17.20 14.27
N ALA A 132 -19.34 16.70 13.24
CA ALA A 132 -20.68 16.16 13.41
C ALA A 132 -20.67 14.91 14.29
N PHE A 133 -19.68 14.02 14.14
CA PHE A 133 -19.54 12.85 15.01
C PHE A 133 -19.32 13.25 16.48
N LEU A 134 -18.49 14.25 16.76
CA LEU A 134 -18.25 14.74 18.12
C LEU A 134 -19.53 15.32 18.76
N GLN A 135 -20.32 16.10 18.01
CA GLN A 135 -21.62 16.58 18.50
C GLN A 135 -22.56 15.43 18.86
N HIS A 136 -22.59 14.36 18.05
CA HIS A 136 -23.40 13.17 18.37
C HIS A 136 -22.89 12.45 19.63
N LEU A 137 -21.56 12.38 19.83
CA LEU A 137 -20.99 11.81 21.05
C LEU A 137 -21.36 12.61 22.31
N GLU A 138 -21.37 13.94 22.24
CA GLU A 138 -21.81 14.77 23.37
C GLU A 138 -23.28 14.53 23.75
N ILE A 139 -24.15 14.32 22.76
CA ILE A 139 -25.55 13.96 23.00
C ILE A 139 -25.64 12.59 23.68
N VAL A 140 -24.92 11.59 23.17
CA VAL A 140 -24.91 10.24 23.74
C VAL A 140 -24.35 10.23 25.16
N ALA A 141 -23.32 11.04 25.44
CA ALA A 141 -22.75 11.19 26.77
C ALA A 141 -23.81 11.75 27.74
N LYS A 142 -24.51 12.82 27.37
CA LYS A 142 -25.60 13.40 28.20
C LYS A 142 -26.72 12.41 28.50
N VAL A 143 -27.07 11.52 27.57
CA VAL A 143 -28.10 10.49 27.78
C VAL A 143 -27.61 9.37 28.70
N ARG A 144 -26.31 9.07 28.71
CA ARG A 144 -25.74 8.01 29.57
C ARG A 144 -25.50 8.47 31.00
N GLU A 145 -25.38 9.77 31.23
CA GLU A 145 -25.21 10.35 32.57
C GLU A 145 -26.54 10.73 33.25
N ALA A 146 -27.67 10.64 32.52
CA ALA A 146 -29.02 10.87 33.02
C ALA A 146 -29.68 9.56 33.47
#